data_AF-A0A524CAD1-F1
#
_entry.id   AF-A0A524CAD1-F1
#
_cell.length_a   1.000
_cell.length_b   1.000
_cell.length_c   1.000
_cell.angle_alpha   90.00
_cell.angle_beta   90.00
_cell.angle_gamma   90.00
#
_symmetry.space_group_name_H-M   'P 1'
#
loop_
_entity.id
_entity.type
_entity.pdbx_description
1 polymer ?
#
loop_
_entity_poly.entity_id
_entity_poly.type
_entity_poly.pdbx_seq_one_letter_code
_entity_poly.pdbx_strand_id
1 'polypeptide(L)'
;MIIISKKETNEEYNFKDWTVNELRDFAATNNISIPAGSRKNEIIELLEGIVSHPDFVDRTKEENFEEELIVGEEEDDLAPLFKEDMKNLKFWHKPPYSTLLNIELAKDSDVAFYDLSTLVDKFFDKMLREEYINYKISGIALKTSASLHHHKINSVIKQEEEIQKQEKIEEMRKRARRRIPKTLSQPLRPKMKMTSKDELYEAMRAAIIETMQKKEKLKRRRLKREQKLEKRREEKAKANLPKELLKHISGREQTIEELHNSWFNKIRTKIKLENKEDTSFFDLIKLINEEEESSLGRKYEFIKMFLALMFLSTNNKIELNQDQEFKDIKISLP
;
A
#
# COMPACT_ATOMS: atom_id res chain seq x y z
N MET A 1 1.10 42.68 31.48
CA MET A 1 -0.02 42.64 32.45
C MET A 1 -1.19 43.38 31.83
N ILE A 2 -2.13 42.65 31.23
CA ILE A 2 -3.39 43.20 30.73
C ILE A 2 -4.48 42.53 31.57
N ILE A 3 -5.14 43.34 32.38
CA ILE A 3 -6.24 42.93 33.27
C ILE A 3 -7.47 42.80 32.37
N ILE A 4 -7.90 41.57 32.09
CA ILE A 4 -9.18 41.32 31.44
C ILE A 4 -10.24 41.42 32.53
N SER A 5 -10.98 42.52 32.53
CA SER A 5 -12.16 42.73 33.37
C SER A 5 -13.24 41.71 32.96
N LYS A 6 -13.45 40.67 33.78
CA LYS A 6 -14.65 39.83 33.71
C LYS A 6 -15.86 40.73 34.00
N LYS A 7 -16.70 40.98 32.99
CA LYS A 7 -18.06 41.50 33.20
C LYS A 7 -18.90 40.33 33.69
N GLU A 8 -19.24 40.33 34.96
CA GLU A 8 -20.28 39.47 35.52
C GLU A 8 -21.63 40.02 35.06
N THR A 9 -22.25 39.37 34.07
CA THR A 9 -23.68 39.51 33.82
C THR A 9 -24.38 38.44 34.66
N ASN A 10 -24.67 38.77 35.92
CA ASN A 10 -25.61 38.00 36.73
C ASN A 10 -27.01 38.21 36.14
N GLU A 11 -27.39 37.36 35.19
CA GLU A 11 -28.75 37.31 34.69
C GLU A 11 -29.56 36.32 35.54
N GLU A 12 -30.60 36.84 36.19
CA GLU A 12 -31.49 36.04 37.03
C GLU A 12 -32.55 35.34 36.15
N TYR A 13 -32.39 34.04 35.91
CA TYR A 13 -33.40 33.22 35.24
C TYR A 13 -34.49 32.83 36.25
N ASN A 14 -35.76 33.06 35.92
CA ASN A 14 -36.89 32.63 36.74
C ASN A 14 -37.48 31.30 36.24
N PHE A 15 -36.83 30.18 36.57
CA PHE A 15 -37.22 28.83 36.13
C PHE A 15 -38.57 28.32 36.67
N LYS A 16 -39.19 29.04 37.61
CA LYS A 16 -40.48 28.66 38.21
C LYS A 16 -41.64 28.72 37.21
N ASP A 17 -41.57 29.66 36.28
CA ASP A 17 -42.63 29.92 35.31
C ASP A 17 -42.58 28.98 34.10
N TRP A 18 -41.47 28.25 33.92
CA TRP A 18 -41.24 27.39 32.75
C TRP A 18 -41.91 26.02 32.86
N THR A 19 -42.27 25.44 31.73
CA THR A 19 -42.79 24.06 31.68
C THR A 19 -41.66 23.03 31.84
N VAL A 20 -42.00 21.78 32.20
CA VAL A 20 -40.99 20.71 32.36
C VAL A 20 -40.26 20.41 31.03
N ASN A 21 -40.92 20.65 29.90
CA ASN A 21 -40.33 20.47 28.58
C ASN A 21 -39.30 21.58 28.30
N GLU A 22 -39.66 22.85 28.52
CA GLU A 22 -38.73 23.99 28.37
C GLU A 22 -37.47 23.85 29.22
N LEU A 23 -37.61 23.38 30.47
CA LEU A 23 -36.46 23.14 31.35
C LEU A 23 -35.54 22.02 30.83
N ARG A 24 -36.11 20.99 30.17
CA ARG A 24 -35.34 19.90 29.58
C ARG A 24 -34.69 20.30 28.26
N ASP A 25 -35.36 21.12 27.47
CA ASP A 25 -34.82 21.66 26.22
C ASP A 25 -33.65 22.58 26.52
N PHE A 26 -33.79 23.50 27.50
CA PHE A 26 -32.69 24.35 27.98
C PHE A 26 -31.50 23.54 28.49
N ALA A 27 -31.76 22.46 29.23
CA ALA A 27 -30.71 21.57 29.71
C ALA A 27 -30.02 20.81 28.57
N ALA A 28 -30.78 20.38 27.55
CA ALA A 28 -30.23 19.70 26.39
C ALA A 28 -29.31 20.62 25.58
N THR A 29 -29.72 21.87 25.30
CA THR A 29 -28.92 22.85 24.57
C THR A 29 -27.62 23.20 25.31
N ASN A 30 -27.68 23.22 26.65
CA ASN A 30 -26.53 23.50 27.51
C ASN A 30 -25.72 22.25 27.92
N ASN A 31 -25.98 21.07 27.32
CA ASN A 31 -25.32 19.80 27.64
C ASN A 31 -25.41 19.38 29.13
N ILE A 32 -26.50 19.73 29.80
CA ILE A 32 -26.79 19.35 31.19
C ILE A 32 -27.59 18.04 31.21
N SER A 33 -27.05 17.01 31.87
CA SER A 33 -27.72 15.71 31.97
C SER A 33 -28.76 15.69 33.10
N ILE A 34 -30.04 15.54 32.73
CA ILE A 34 -31.14 15.37 33.68
C ILE A 34 -31.55 13.89 33.75
N PRO A 35 -31.67 13.28 34.94
CA PRO A 35 -32.17 11.92 35.09
C PRO A 35 -33.61 11.73 34.56
N ALA A 36 -33.86 10.59 33.92
CA ALA A 36 -35.20 10.25 33.44
C ALA A 36 -36.14 9.98 34.63
N GLY A 37 -37.06 10.91 34.89
CA GLY A 37 -38.09 10.80 35.94
C GLY A 37 -38.06 11.90 37.01
N SER A 38 -37.12 12.85 36.93
CA SER A 38 -37.02 13.98 37.88
C SER A 38 -38.28 14.85 37.90
N ARG A 39 -38.68 15.29 39.09
CA ARG A 39 -39.82 16.22 39.28
C ARG A 39 -39.43 17.65 38.90
N LYS A 40 -40.40 18.50 38.53
CA LYS A 40 -40.16 19.91 38.13
C LYS A 40 -39.27 20.67 39.13
N ASN A 41 -39.54 20.53 40.43
CA ASN A 41 -38.77 21.23 41.47
C ASN A 41 -37.30 20.79 41.55
N GLU A 42 -37.01 19.50 41.31
CA GLU A 42 -35.64 18.96 41.33
C GLU A 42 -34.84 19.46 40.12
N ILE A 43 -35.51 19.62 38.98
CA ILE A 43 -34.91 20.18 37.76
C ILE A 43 -34.58 21.67 37.96
N ILE A 44 -35.48 22.42 38.61
CA ILE A 44 -35.26 23.84 38.92
C ILE A 44 -34.05 24.03 39.84
N GLU A 45 -33.96 23.26 40.92
CA GLU A 45 -32.84 23.35 41.88
C GLU A 45 -31.49 23.01 41.23
N LEU A 46 -31.47 22.01 40.34
CA LEU A 46 -30.28 21.67 39.55
C LEU A 46 -29.86 22.80 38.60
N LEU A 47 -30.82 23.42 37.90
CA LEU A 47 -30.53 24.50 36.94
C LEU A 47 -30.12 25.79 37.66
N GLU A 48 -30.77 26.17 38.76
CA GLU A 48 -30.36 27.31 39.59
C GLU A 48 -28.92 27.13 40.12
N GLY A 49 -28.56 25.93 40.56
CA GLY A 49 -27.21 25.60 40.99
C GLY A 49 -26.16 25.75 39.87
N ILE A 50 -26.46 25.26 38.68
CA ILE A 50 -25.53 25.29 37.54
C ILE A 50 -25.36 26.72 37.00
N VAL A 51 -26.45 27.47 36.88
CA VAL A 51 -26.43 28.84 36.35
C VAL A 51 -25.76 29.82 37.32
N SER A 52 -25.79 29.54 38.62
CA SER A 52 -25.07 30.32 39.63
C SER A 52 -23.54 30.19 39.56
N HIS A 53 -22.99 29.24 38.77
CA HIS A 53 -21.55 29.09 38.64
C HIS A 53 -20.94 30.17 37.72
N PRO A 54 -19.82 30.81 38.11
CA PRO A 54 -19.22 31.92 37.38
C PRO A 54 -18.60 31.54 36.02
N ASP A 55 -18.52 30.24 35.72
CA ASP A 55 -17.99 29.69 34.46
C ASP A 55 -19.12 29.15 33.56
N PHE A 56 -20.39 29.32 33.93
CA PHE A 56 -21.51 28.93 33.10
C PHE A 56 -21.66 29.87 31.90
N VAL A 57 -21.76 29.28 30.70
CA VAL A 57 -21.98 29.98 29.44
C VAL A 57 -23.28 29.43 28.84
N ASP A 58 -24.28 30.30 28.68
CA ASP A 58 -25.58 29.92 28.12
C ASP A 58 -25.50 29.83 26.59
N ARG A 59 -25.60 28.60 26.07
CA ARG A 59 -25.54 28.28 24.65
C ARG A 59 -26.84 28.53 23.90
N THR A 60 -27.97 28.69 24.62
CA THR A 60 -29.25 29.02 23.96
C THR A 60 -29.23 30.39 23.28
N LYS A 61 -28.31 31.27 23.67
CA LYS A 61 -28.13 32.58 23.03
C LYS A 61 -27.19 32.54 21.82
N GLU A 62 -26.34 31.51 21.69
CA GLU A 62 -25.48 31.36 20.51
C GLU A 62 -26.30 31.05 19.25
N GLU A 63 -27.39 30.27 19.37
CA GLU A 63 -28.30 29.97 18.25
C GLU A 63 -29.06 31.22 17.75
N ASN A 64 -29.41 32.17 18.64
CA ASN A 64 -30.02 33.44 18.20
C ASN A 64 -29.05 34.36 17.44
N PHE A 65 -27.74 34.29 17.71
CA PHE A 65 -26.74 35.00 16.90
C PHE A 65 -26.60 34.39 15.50
N GLU A 66 -26.81 33.07 15.35
CA GLU A 66 -26.75 32.39 14.06
C GLU A 66 -28.02 32.60 13.21
N GLU A 67 -29.21 32.68 13.81
CA GLU A 67 -30.46 32.93 13.08
C GLU A 67 -30.64 34.40 12.64
N GLU A 68 -30.19 35.40 13.42
CA GLU A 68 -30.17 36.80 12.97
C GLU A 68 -29.18 37.05 11.81
N LEU A 69 -28.19 36.16 11.62
CA LEU A 69 -27.21 36.23 10.54
C LEU A 69 -27.74 35.75 9.16
N ILE A 70 -28.92 35.11 9.10
CA ILE A 70 -29.41 34.42 7.88
C ILE A 70 -30.57 35.16 7.20
N VAL A 71 -31.23 36.14 7.84
CA VAL A 71 -32.42 36.83 7.28
C VAL A 71 -32.15 38.27 6.82
N GLY A 72 -30.90 38.73 6.85
CA GLY A 72 -30.50 40.10 6.47
C GLY A 72 -29.46 40.20 5.37
N GLU A 73 -29.65 39.53 4.23
CA GLU A 73 -29.01 39.99 2.99
C GLU A 73 -29.79 41.20 2.46
N GLU A 74 -29.37 42.40 2.83
CA GLU A 74 -29.28 43.57 1.96
C GLU A 74 -28.52 44.70 2.66
N GLU A 75 -27.40 45.06 2.05
CA GLU A 75 -26.68 46.34 2.05
C GLU A 75 -26.47 47.12 3.36
N ASP A 76 -25.19 47.39 3.62
CA ASP A 76 -24.67 48.47 4.47
C ASP A 76 -25.07 48.44 5.95
N ASP A 77 -24.32 47.74 6.81
CA ASP A 77 -23.94 48.23 8.16
C ASP A 77 -22.95 47.33 8.95
N LEU A 78 -21.96 46.72 8.27
CA LEU A 78 -20.75 46.29 8.98
C LEU A 78 -19.94 47.51 9.43
N ALA A 79 -19.91 47.72 10.75
CA ALA A 79 -19.23 48.79 11.50
C ALA A 79 -18.03 49.44 10.77
N PRO A 80 -17.96 50.79 10.68
CA PRO A 80 -16.90 51.51 9.95
C PRO A 80 -15.47 51.20 10.44
N LEU A 81 -15.32 50.82 11.71
CA LEU A 81 -14.03 50.64 12.36
C LEU A 81 -13.17 49.49 11.81
N PHE A 82 -13.76 48.45 11.20
CA PHE A 82 -12.99 47.35 10.60
C PHE A 82 -12.81 47.47 9.08
N LYS A 83 -13.58 48.34 8.42
CA LYS A 83 -13.49 48.58 6.96
C LYS A 83 -12.29 49.46 6.59
N GLU A 84 -11.88 50.38 7.47
CA GLU A 84 -10.75 51.28 7.20
C GLU A 84 -9.41 50.54 7.21
N ASP A 85 -9.22 49.58 8.12
CA ASP A 85 -8.00 48.79 8.19
C ASP A 85 -7.86 47.83 7.00
N MET A 86 -8.95 47.20 6.56
CA MET A 86 -8.95 46.25 5.43
C MET A 86 -8.65 46.90 4.07
N LYS A 87 -8.95 48.19 3.89
CA LYS A 87 -8.64 48.93 2.65
C LYS A 87 -7.13 49.15 2.48
N ASN A 88 -6.40 49.29 3.59
CA ASN A 88 -4.95 49.50 3.61
C ASN A 88 -4.13 48.20 3.63
N LEU A 89 -4.76 47.04 3.80
CA LEU A 89 -4.08 45.75 3.70
C LEU A 89 -3.69 45.43 2.26
N LYS A 90 -2.45 44.96 2.09
CA LYS A 90 -1.94 44.48 0.80
C LYS A 90 -2.76 43.29 0.31
N PHE A 91 -2.89 43.12 -1.00
CA PHE A 91 -3.80 42.14 -1.58
C PHE A 91 -3.55 40.69 -1.13
N TRP A 92 -2.31 40.33 -0.80
CA TRP A 92 -1.95 38.99 -0.33
C TRP A 92 -2.40 38.68 1.09
N HIS A 93 -2.74 39.69 1.90
CA HIS A 93 -3.37 39.49 3.22
C HIS A 93 -4.89 39.33 3.12
N LYS A 94 -5.48 39.61 1.95
CA LYS A 94 -6.92 39.44 1.72
C LYS A 94 -7.22 37.99 1.35
N PRO A 95 -8.33 37.39 1.85
CA PRO A 95 -8.81 36.12 1.31
C PRO A 95 -9.13 36.32 -0.18
N PRO A 96 -8.86 35.34 -1.07
CA PRO A 96 -8.45 33.95 -0.80
C PRO A 96 -6.95 33.72 -0.61
N TYR A 97 -6.08 34.71 -0.85
CA TYR A 97 -4.62 34.52 -0.91
C TYR A 97 -3.92 34.42 0.44
N SER A 98 -4.55 34.90 1.50
CA SER A 98 -4.05 34.78 2.89
C SER A 98 -3.80 33.32 3.28
N THR A 99 -4.57 32.39 2.71
CA THR A 99 -4.43 30.95 2.92
C THR A 99 -3.11 30.40 2.37
N LEU A 100 -2.56 31.02 1.32
CA LEU A 100 -1.24 30.65 0.81
C LEU A 100 -0.11 31.12 1.73
N LEU A 101 -0.35 32.03 2.68
CA LEU A 101 0.70 32.53 3.57
C LEU A 101 0.78 31.72 4.87
N ASN A 102 -0.34 31.19 5.34
CA ASN A 102 -0.44 30.47 6.60
C ASN A 102 -0.88 29.02 6.38
N ILE A 103 0.02 28.07 6.67
CA ILE A 103 -0.21 26.63 6.50
C ILE A 103 -1.32 26.12 7.42
N GLU A 104 -1.45 26.66 8.63
CA GLU A 104 -2.45 26.25 9.61
C GLU A 104 -3.86 26.60 9.14
N LEU A 105 -4.07 27.86 8.70
CA LEU A 105 -5.34 28.31 8.12
C LEU A 105 -5.74 27.48 6.89
N ALA A 106 -4.76 27.03 6.10
CA ALA A 106 -4.99 26.20 4.91
C ALA A 106 -5.29 24.73 5.21
N LYS A 107 -5.00 24.24 6.43
CA LYS A 107 -5.37 22.88 6.88
C LYS A 107 -6.79 22.84 7.44
N ASP A 108 -7.19 23.90 8.14
CA ASP A 108 -8.49 23.99 8.81
C ASP A 108 -9.62 24.39 7.86
N SER A 109 -9.28 25.09 6.78
CA SER A 109 -10.22 25.38 5.70
C SER A 109 -10.25 24.25 4.68
N ASP A 110 -11.40 24.04 4.05
CA ASP A 110 -11.60 23.16 2.87
C ASP A 110 -10.75 23.58 1.63
N VAL A 111 -9.73 24.41 1.81
CA VAL A 111 -8.77 24.85 0.80
C VAL A 111 -7.99 23.67 0.21
N ALA A 112 -7.87 22.54 0.92
CA ALA A 112 -7.36 21.28 0.35
C ALA A 112 -8.19 20.77 -0.86
N PHE A 113 -9.46 21.16 -0.96
CA PHE A 113 -10.35 20.87 -2.08
C PHE A 113 -10.31 21.93 -3.18
N TYR A 114 -9.80 23.12 -2.90
CA TYR A 114 -9.58 24.13 -3.94
C TYR A 114 -8.44 23.70 -4.87
N ASP A 115 -8.49 24.13 -6.13
CA ASP A 115 -7.36 23.94 -7.04
C ASP A 115 -6.27 24.98 -6.70
N LEU A 116 -5.36 24.59 -5.79
CA LEU A 116 -4.23 25.40 -5.35
C LEU A 116 -3.42 25.94 -6.54
N SER A 117 -3.34 25.19 -7.64
CA SER A 117 -2.63 25.60 -8.85
C SER A 117 -3.24 26.88 -9.43
N THR A 118 -4.56 26.90 -9.62
CA THR A 118 -5.26 28.09 -10.13
C THR A 118 -5.20 29.27 -9.16
N LEU A 119 -5.18 29.01 -7.85
CA LEU A 119 -5.07 30.05 -6.83
C LEU A 119 -3.67 30.69 -6.84
N VAL A 120 -2.64 29.88 -6.99
CA VAL A 120 -1.25 30.30 -7.11
C VAL A 120 -1.02 31.08 -8.41
N ASP A 121 -1.56 30.62 -9.54
CA ASP A 121 -1.47 31.34 -10.81
C ASP A 121 -2.13 32.73 -10.70
N LYS A 122 -3.36 32.78 -10.16
CA LYS A 122 -4.07 34.05 -9.90
C LYS A 122 -3.31 34.96 -8.92
N PHE A 123 -2.57 34.37 -7.97
CA PHE A 123 -1.76 35.11 -7.01
C PHE A 123 -0.55 35.76 -7.69
N PHE A 124 0.16 35.01 -8.53
CA PHE A 124 1.28 35.52 -9.31
C PHE A 124 0.84 36.56 -10.35
N ASP A 125 -0.28 36.31 -11.05
CA ASP A 125 -0.85 37.27 -11.99
C ASP A 125 -1.20 38.61 -11.32
N LYS A 126 -1.74 38.57 -10.09
CA LYS A 126 -2.00 39.79 -9.32
C LYS A 126 -0.72 40.49 -8.86
N MET A 127 0.30 39.74 -8.42
CA MET A 127 1.62 40.32 -8.12
C MET A 127 2.24 41.01 -9.33
N LEU A 128 2.06 40.45 -10.53
CA LEU A 128 2.57 41.05 -11.77
C LEU A 128 1.80 42.31 -12.17
N ARG A 129 0.46 42.30 -12.05
CA ARG A 129 -0.39 43.47 -12.36
C ARG A 129 -0.14 44.67 -11.44
N GLU A 130 0.22 44.43 -10.20
CA GLU A 130 0.53 45.50 -9.23
C GLU A 130 1.99 45.98 -9.33
N GLU A 131 2.79 45.44 -10.26
CA GLU A 131 4.23 45.76 -10.49
C GLU A 131 5.13 45.65 -9.24
N TYR A 132 4.65 45.01 -8.17
CA TYR A 132 5.35 44.86 -6.90
C TYR A 132 5.55 43.38 -6.56
N ILE A 133 6.67 42.82 -7.04
CA ILE A 133 7.03 41.42 -6.78
C ILE A 133 7.82 41.33 -5.48
N ASN A 134 7.17 40.82 -4.43
CA ASN A 134 7.87 40.48 -3.19
C ASN A 134 8.32 39.01 -3.21
N TYR A 135 9.58 38.78 -3.54
CA TYR A 135 10.18 37.43 -3.62
C TYR A 135 10.06 36.62 -2.33
N LYS A 136 10.04 37.27 -1.16
CA LYS A 136 9.90 36.58 0.13
C LYS A 136 8.51 35.98 0.27
N ILE A 137 7.48 36.75 -0.10
CA ILE A 137 6.08 36.35 0.03
C ILE A 137 5.73 35.31 -1.02
N SER A 138 6.20 35.48 -2.26
CA SER A 138 6.03 34.45 -3.29
C SER A 138 6.74 33.15 -2.95
N GLY A 139 7.94 33.21 -2.35
CA GLY A 139 8.64 32.03 -1.85
C GLY A 139 7.88 31.31 -0.74
N ILE A 140 7.25 32.05 0.16
CA ILE A 140 6.37 31.49 1.19
C ILE A 140 5.15 30.82 0.55
N ALA A 141 4.43 31.54 -0.34
CA ALA A 141 3.25 31.02 -1.03
C ALA A 141 3.54 29.76 -1.87
N LEU A 142 4.70 29.68 -2.52
CA LEU A 142 5.13 28.51 -3.27
C LEU A 142 5.44 27.34 -2.33
N LYS A 143 6.14 27.59 -1.22
CA LYS A 143 6.47 26.57 -0.22
C LYS A 143 5.22 26.00 0.45
N THR A 144 4.28 26.84 0.83
CA THR A 144 3.00 26.41 1.44
C THR A 144 2.18 25.61 0.43
N SER A 145 2.08 26.06 -0.83
CA SER A 145 1.40 25.33 -1.90
C SER A 145 2.02 23.93 -2.09
N ALA A 146 3.34 23.83 -2.22
CA ALA A 146 4.04 22.55 -2.34
C ALA A 146 3.78 21.63 -1.13
N SER A 147 3.79 22.18 0.09
CA SER A 147 3.50 21.44 1.32
C SER A 147 2.06 20.92 1.36
N LEU A 148 1.09 21.71 0.89
CA LEU A 148 -0.32 21.32 0.83
C LEU A 148 -0.57 20.25 -0.24
N HIS A 149 0.07 20.37 -1.42
CA HIS A 149 0.04 19.31 -2.43
C HIS A 149 0.64 18.00 -1.92
N HIS A 150 1.78 18.06 -1.22
CA HIS A 150 2.38 16.88 -0.59
C HIS A 150 1.44 16.25 0.45
N HIS A 151 0.79 17.07 1.28
CA HIS A 151 -0.19 16.60 2.26
C HIS A 151 -1.38 15.90 1.58
N LYS A 152 -1.91 16.49 0.50
CA LYS A 152 -3.02 15.91 -0.28
C LYS A 152 -2.64 14.55 -0.87
N ILE A 153 -1.45 14.46 -1.49
CA ILE A 153 -0.93 13.20 -2.05
C ILE A 153 -0.83 12.14 -0.94
N ASN A 154 -0.23 12.48 0.20
CA ASN A 154 -0.10 11.55 1.32
C ASN A 154 -1.46 11.11 1.89
N SER A 155 -2.45 12.00 1.93
CA SER A 155 -3.80 11.67 2.36
C SER A 155 -4.46 10.65 1.43
N VAL A 156 -4.33 10.84 0.12
CA VAL A 156 -4.86 9.90 -0.89
C VAL A 156 -4.17 8.54 -0.78
N ILE A 157 -2.84 8.52 -0.65
CA ILE A 157 -2.07 7.27 -0.47
C ILE A 157 -2.53 6.51 0.78
N LYS A 158 -2.72 7.19 1.92
CA LYS A 158 -3.22 6.56 3.16
C LYS A 158 -4.61 5.94 2.97
N GLN A 159 -5.52 6.65 2.30
CA GLN A 159 -6.86 6.14 2.00
C GLN A 159 -6.80 4.90 1.09
N GLU A 160 -5.97 4.91 0.05
CA GLU A 160 -5.77 3.75 -0.82
C GLU A 160 -5.18 2.55 -0.05
N GLU A 161 -4.21 2.77 0.82
CA GLU A 161 -3.65 1.71 1.66
C GLU A 161 -4.69 1.10 2.60
N GLU A 162 -5.57 1.92 3.19
CA GLU A 162 -6.67 1.46 4.03
C GLU A 162 -7.68 0.62 3.23
N ILE A 163 -8.06 1.07 2.03
CA ILE A 163 -8.94 0.32 1.13
C ILE A 163 -8.32 -1.04 0.80
N GLN A 164 -7.03 -1.07 0.42
CA GLN A 164 -6.33 -2.33 0.12
C GLN A 164 -6.26 -3.27 1.33
N LYS A 165 -6.07 -2.74 2.54
CA LYS A 165 -6.10 -3.54 3.78
C LYS A 165 -7.49 -4.14 4.00
N GLN A 166 -8.55 -3.36 3.82
CA GLN A 166 -9.93 -3.82 3.96
C GLN A 166 -10.27 -4.91 2.94
N GLU A 167 -9.90 -4.74 1.67
CA GLU A 167 -10.10 -5.74 0.62
C GLU A 167 -9.38 -7.06 0.95
N LYS A 168 -8.11 -6.98 1.39
CA LYS A 168 -7.36 -8.17 1.83
C LYS A 168 -8.04 -8.89 3.00
N ILE A 169 -8.55 -8.15 3.98
CA ILE A 169 -9.31 -8.72 5.10
C ILE A 169 -10.60 -9.39 4.59
N GLU A 170 -11.31 -8.77 3.65
CA GLU A 170 -12.53 -9.33 3.08
C GLU A 170 -12.25 -10.61 2.27
N GLU A 171 -11.19 -10.64 1.47
CA GLU A 171 -10.72 -11.85 0.80
C GLU A 171 -10.40 -12.97 1.79
N MET A 172 -9.69 -12.65 2.86
CA MET A 172 -9.37 -13.61 3.92
C MET A 172 -10.66 -14.14 4.57
N ARG A 173 -11.65 -13.28 4.82
CA ARG A 173 -12.99 -13.69 5.29
C ARG A 173 -13.68 -14.60 4.28
N LYS A 174 -13.67 -14.28 2.98
CA LYS A 174 -14.24 -15.13 1.92
C LYS A 174 -13.58 -16.50 1.86
N ARG A 175 -12.25 -16.56 2.00
CA ARG A 175 -11.49 -17.83 2.06
C ARG A 175 -11.79 -18.62 3.34
N ALA A 176 -11.96 -17.94 4.47
CA ALA A 176 -12.27 -18.55 5.77
C ALA A 176 -13.74 -18.99 5.90
N ARG A 177 -14.67 -18.42 5.11
CA ARG A 177 -16.05 -18.88 5.01
C ARG A 177 -16.08 -20.31 4.46
N ARG A 178 -16.03 -21.29 5.35
CA ARG A 178 -16.31 -22.69 5.03
C ARG A 178 -17.76 -22.78 4.58
N ARG A 179 -18.00 -23.29 3.37
CA ARG A 179 -19.35 -23.63 2.92
C ARG A 179 -19.82 -24.81 3.76
N ILE A 180 -20.61 -24.53 4.81
CA ILE A 180 -21.25 -25.57 5.61
C ILE A 180 -22.14 -26.36 4.63
N PRO A 181 -21.84 -27.65 4.38
CA PRO A 181 -22.67 -28.44 3.49
C PRO A 181 -24.07 -28.52 4.10
N LYS A 182 -25.10 -28.33 3.27
CA LYS A 182 -26.48 -28.59 3.70
C LYS A 182 -26.52 -30.02 4.26
N THR A 183 -27.18 -30.20 5.40
CA THR A 183 -27.29 -31.51 6.05
C THR A 183 -27.87 -32.51 5.05
N LEU A 184 -27.12 -33.59 4.79
CA LEU A 184 -27.57 -34.66 3.91
C LEU A 184 -28.79 -35.32 4.57
N SER A 185 -29.89 -35.50 3.85
CA SER A 185 -31.01 -36.31 4.33
C SER A 185 -30.53 -37.74 4.59
N GLN A 186 -30.94 -38.34 5.71
CA GLN A 186 -30.55 -39.70 6.05
C GLN A 186 -30.93 -40.67 4.91
N PRO A 187 -30.05 -41.62 4.56
CA PRO A 187 -30.34 -42.57 3.49
C PRO A 187 -31.52 -43.45 3.91
N LEU A 188 -32.64 -43.34 3.19
CA LEU A 188 -33.78 -44.24 3.33
C LEU A 188 -33.33 -45.64 2.92
N ARG A 189 -33.28 -46.57 3.87
CA ARG A 189 -32.95 -47.97 3.56
C ARG A 189 -34.07 -48.53 2.65
N PRO A 190 -33.74 -49.14 1.51
CA PRO A 190 -34.74 -49.82 0.70
C PRO A 190 -35.31 -50.99 1.52
N LYS A 191 -36.63 -51.18 1.50
CA LYS A 191 -37.28 -52.34 2.10
C LYS A 191 -36.76 -53.60 1.40
N MET A 192 -36.36 -54.62 2.17
CA MET A 192 -35.88 -55.90 1.62
C MET A 192 -36.93 -56.48 0.68
N LYS A 193 -36.60 -56.60 -0.61
CA LYS A 193 -37.37 -57.36 -1.58
C LYS A 193 -36.70 -58.72 -1.75
N MET A 194 -37.46 -59.81 -1.78
CA MET A 194 -36.92 -61.11 -2.17
C MET A 194 -36.57 -61.04 -3.66
N THR A 195 -35.27 -60.99 -3.96
CA THR A 195 -34.75 -60.87 -5.33
C THR A 195 -34.92 -62.16 -6.11
N SER A 196 -35.48 -62.06 -7.31
CA SER A 196 -35.49 -63.16 -8.29
C SER A 196 -34.06 -63.44 -8.81
N LYS A 197 -33.81 -64.65 -9.34
CA LYS A 197 -32.51 -65.01 -9.94
C LYS A 197 -32.10 -64.04 -11.05
N ASP A 198 -33.06 -63.59 -11.87
CA ASP A 198 -32.80 -62.66 -12.97
C ASP A 198 -32.43 -61.26 -12.46
N GLU A 199 -33.06 -60.82 -11.37
CA GLU A 199 -32.73 -59.56 -10.69
C GLU A 199 -31.32 -59.59 -10.10
N LEU A 200 -30.88 -60.74 -9.58
CA LEU A 200 -29.52 -60.93 -9.08
C LEU A 200 -28.49 -60.82 -10.21
N TYR A 201 -28.73 -61.48 -11.35
CA TYR A 201 -27.83 -61.39 -12.50
C TYR A 201 -27.79 -59.97 -13.09
N GLU A 202 -28.92 -59.28 -13.14
CA GLU A 202 -28.98 -57.89 -13.62
C GLU A 202 -28.27 -56.93 -12.65
N ALA A 203 -28.43 -57.11 -11.34
CA ALA A 203 -27.69 -56.37 -10.33
C ALA A 203 -26.18 -56.65 -10.42
N MET A 204 -25.78 -57.90 -10.70
CA MET A 204 -24.38 -58.27 -10.89
C MET A 204 -23.79 -57.64 -12.15
N ARG A 205 -24.53 -57.64 -13.27
CA ARG A 205 -24.14 -56.93 -14.50
C ARG A 205 -23.99 -55.43 -14.26
N ALA A 206 -24.97 -54.82 -13.59
CA ALA A 206 -24.93 -53.40 -13.24
C ALA A 206 -23.73 -53.07 -12.34
N ALA A 207 -23.43 -53.90 -11.34
CA ALA A 207 -22.26 -53.73 -10.49
C ALA A 207 -20.94 -53.85 -11.27
N ILE A 208 -20.83 -54.81 -12.18
CA ILE A 208 -19.65 -54.95 -13.06
C ILE A 208 -19.49 -53.70 -13.94
N ILE A 209 -20.57 -53.23 -14.56
CA ILE A 209 -20.56 -52.01 -15.38
C ILE A 209 -20.15 -50.79 -14.54
N GLU A 210 -20.68 -50.64 -13.32
CA GLU A 210 -20.34 -49.54 -12.42
C GLU A 210 -18.85 -49.57 -12.04
N THR A 211 -18.29 -50.75 -11.74
CA THR A 211 -16.85 -50.88 -11.43
C THR A 211 -15.97 -50.56 -12.64
N MET A 212 -16.38 -50.95 -13.85
CA MET A 212 -15.70 -50.57 -15.09
C MET A 212 -15.75 -49.05 -15.32
N GLN A 213 -16.91 -48.41 -15.18
CA GLN A 213 -17.06 -46.97 -15.30
C GLN A 213 -16.23 -46.21 -14.25
N LYS A 214 -16.19 -46.69 -13.00
CA LYS A 214 -15.33 -46.13 -11.94
C LYS A 214 -13.85 -46.23 -12.30
N LYS A 215 -13.41 -47.39 -12.81
CA LYS A 215 -12.03 -47.63 -13.27
C LYS A 215 -11.66 -46.71 -14.43
N GLU A 216 -12.56 -46.53 -15.39
CA GLU A 216 -12.34 -45.64 -16.52
C GLU A 216 -12.31 -44.17 -16.10
N LYS A 217 -13.22 -43.73 -15.22
CA LYS A 217 -13.23 -42.38 -14.65
C LYS A 217 -11.95 -42.09 -13.87
N LEU A 218 -11.41 -43.09 -13.17
CA LEU A 218 -10.11 -42.98 -12.49
C LEU A 218 -8.97 -42.80 -13.51
N LYS A 219 -8.95 -43.58 -14.60
CA LYS A 219 -7.97 -43.44 -15.69
C LYS A 219 -8.03 -42.05 -16.32
N ARG A 220 -9.22 -41.55 -16.63
CA ARG A 220 -9.44 -40.17 -17.14
C ARG A 220 -8.94 -39.10 -16.17
N ARG A 221 -9.14 -39.29 -14.86
CA ARG A 221 -8.63 -38.37 -13.82
C ARG A 221 -7.10 -38.37 -13.73
N ARG A 222 -6.45 -39.53 -13.85
CA ARG A 222 -4.97 -39.62 -13.88
C ARG A 222 -4.40 -38.90 -15.08
N LEU A 223 -4.94 -39.16 -16.27
CA LEU A 223 -4.51 -38.53 -17.51
C LEU A 223 -4.68 -36.99 -17.48
N LYS A 224 -5.80 -36.48 -16.94
CA LYS A 224 -5.98 -35.03 -16.74
C LYS A 224 -4.98 -34.42 -15.75
N ARG A 225 -4.58 -35.16 -14.71
CA ARG A 225 -3.58 -34.70 -13.74
C ARG A 225 -2.20 -34.64 -14.36
N GLU A 226 -1.82 -35.65 -15.13
CA GLU A 226 -0.55 -35.71 -15.87
C GLU A 226 -0.47 -34.55 -16.87
N GLN A 227 -1.49 -34.36 -17.71
CA GLN A 227 -1.54 -33.23 -18.66
C GLN A 227 -1.44 -31.87 -17.96
N LYS A 228 -2.10 -31.69 -16.81
CA LYS A 228 -1.99 -30.44 -16.04
C LYS A 228 -0.60 -30.24 -15.46
N LEU A 229 0.08 -31.32 -15.07
CA LEU A 229 1.43 -31.28 -14.55
C LEU A 229 2.44 -30.97 -15.65
N GLU A 230 2.27 -31.53 -16.85
CA GLU A 230 3.05 -31.20 -18.04
C GLU A 230 2.90 -29.73 -18.44
N LYS A 231 1.66 -29.22 -18.57
CA LYS A 231 1.41 -27.80 -18.85
C LYS A 231 2.09 -26.87 -17.83
N ARG A 232 2.03 -27.21 -16.54
CA ARG A 232 2.72 -26.45 -15.49
C ARG A 232 4.24 -26.50 -15.64
N ARG A 233 4.82 -27.61 -16.12
CA ARG A 233 6.27 -27.69 -16.40
C ARG A 233 6.63 -26.80 -17.59
N GLU A 234 5.82 -26.80 -18.65
CA GLU A 234 6.01 -25.92 -19.81
C GLU A 234 5.90 -24.44 -19.45
N GLU A 235 4.89 -24.05 -18.66
CA GLU A 235 4.71 -22.69 -18.17
C GLU A 235 5.91 -22.24 -17.33
N LYS A 236 6.44 -23.10 -16.45
CA LYS A 236 7.65 -22.82 -15.67
C LYS A 236 8.89 -22.69 -16.55
N ALA A 237 9.01 -23.51 -17.60
CA ALA A 237 10.11 -23.41 -18.55
C ALA A 237 10.05 -22.09 -19.35
N LYS A 238 8.84 -21.62 -19.69
CA LYS A 238 8.60 -20.34 -20.37
C LYS A 238 8.76 -19.11 -19.45
N ALA A 239 8.51 -19.27 -18.15
CA ALA A 239 8.62 -18.19 -17.16
C ALA A 239 10.07 -17.82 -16.80
N ASN A 240 11.05 -18.65 -17.15
CA ASN A 240 12.44 -18.24 -17.13
C ASN A 240 12.66 -17.24 -18.25
N LEU A 241 13.10 -16.03 -17.93
CA LEU A 241 13.53 -15.06 -18.94
C LEU A 241 14.55 -15.75 -19.86
N PRO A 242 14.41 -15.64 -21.19
CA PRO A 242 15.42 -16.16 -22.10
C PRO A 242 16.77 -15.55 -21.71
N LYS A 243 17.80 -16.40 -21.63
CA LYS A 243 19.14 -16.02 -21.15
C LYS A 243 19.70 -14.80 -21.92
N GLU A 244 19.27 -14.64 -23.17
CA GLU A 244 19.57 -13.50 -24.05
C GLU A 244 19.05 -12.15 -23.52
N LEU A 245 17.85 -12.09 -22.93
CA LEU A 245 17.34 -10.83 -22.34
C LEU A 245 18.08 -10.46 -21.05
N LEU A 246 18.48 -11.46 -20.27
CA LEU A 246 19.31 -11.28 -19.08
C LEU A 246 20.70 -10.71 -19.42
N LYS A 247 21.26 -11.11 -20.56
CA LYS A 247 22.52 -10.61 -21.11
C LYS A 247 22.45 -9.13 -21.47
N HIS A 248 21.37 -8.68 -22.10
CA HIS A 248 21.19 -7.27 -22.46
C HIS A 248 20.94 -6.37 -21.24
N ILE A 249 20.22 -6.84 -20.22
CA ILE A 249 19.94 -6.07 -19.00
C ILE A 249 21.18 -5.95 -18.10
N SER A 250 22.05 -6.96 -18.08
CA SER A 250 23.24 -6.98 -17.22
C SER A 250 24.46 -6.22 -17.77
N GLY A 251 24.47 -5.85 -19.06
CA GLY A 251 25.62 -5.20 -19.70
C GLY A 251 26.92 -6.04 -19.72
N ARG A 252 26.84 -7.35 -19.46
CA ARG A 252 27.97 -8.29 -19.52
C ARG A 252 27.83 -9.18 -20.75
N GLU A 253 28.89 -9.30 -21.54
CA GLU A 253 28.90 -10.08 -22.79
C GLU A 253 28.69 -11.58 -22.59
N GLN A 254 28.96 -12.10 -21.38
CA GLN A 254 28.79 -13.50 -21.02
C GLN A 254 28.23 -13.62 -19.59
N THR A 255 27.32 -14.56 -19.39
CA THR A 255 26.91 -14.96 -18.03
C THR A 255 28.02 -15.79 -17.36
N ILE A 256 28.02 -15.84 -16.02
CA ILE A 256 29.00 -16.63 -15.25
C ILE A 256 28.90 -18.12 -15.62
N GLU A 257 27.69 -18.62 -15.85
CA GLU A 257 27.46 -20.01 -16.30
C GLU A 257 28.07 -20.30 -17.67
N GLU A 258 27.90 -19.37 -18.63
CA GLU A 258 28.48 -19.49 -19.97
C GLU A 258 30.00 -19.49 -19.92
N LEU A 259 30.60 -18.63 -19.08
CA LEU A 259 32.04 -18.58 -18.87
C LEU A 259 32.55 -19.92 -18.29
N HIS A 260 31.90 -20.45 -17.26
CA HIS A 260 32.28 -21.74 -16.67
C HIS A 260 32.15 -22.88 -17.70
N ASN A 261 31.08 -22.91 -18.49
CA ASN A 261 30.87 -23.94 -19.51
C ASN A 261 31.86 -23.81 -20.67
N SER A 262 32.22 -22.59 -21.06
CA SER A 262 33.25 -22.31 -22.06
C SER A 262 34.60 -22.91 -21.63
N TRP A 263 35.05 -22.59 -20.41
CA TRP A 263 36.29 -23.14 -19.86
C TRP A 263 36.25 -24.65 -19.69
N PHE A 264 35.15 -25.20 -19.18
CA PHE A 264 34.98 -26.66 -19.08
C PHE A 264 35.08 -27.35 -20.44
N ASN A 265 34.47 -26.76 -21.48
CA ASN A 265 34.58 -27.28 -22.84
C ASN A 265 36.00 -27.18 -23.38
N LYS A 266 36.71 -26.05 -23.20
CA LYS A 266 38.12 -25.88 -23.59
C LYS A 266 39.00 -26.96 -22.94
N ILE A 267 38.83 -27.21 -21.64
CA ILE A 267 39.58 -28.24 -20.89
C ILE A 267 39.26 -29.63 -21.45
N ARG A 268 37.96 -29.95 -21.61
CA ARG A 268 37.52 -31.24 -22.15
C ARG A 268 38.03 -31.48 -23.58
N THR A 269 38.03 -30.46 -24.44
CA THR A 269 38.58 -30.60 -25.80
C THR A 269 40.08 -30.84 -25.77
N LYS A 270 40.80 -30.21 -24.85
CA LYS A 270 42.25 -30.37 -24.73
C LYS A 270 42.63 -31.77 -24.25
N ILE A 271 41.96 -32.27 -23.21
CA ILE A 271 42.10 -33.65 -22.72
C ILE A 271 41.86 -34.65 -23.86
N LYS A 272 40.78 -34.44 -24.64
CA LYS A 272 40.45 -35.29 -25.80
C LYS A 272 41.48 -35.23 -26.93
N LEU A 273 42.03 -34.06 -27.23
CA LEU A 273 43.01 -33.88 -28.31
C LEU A 273 44.36 -34.49 -27.95
N GLU A 274 44.77 -34.40 -26.69
CA GLU A 274 46.06 -34.92 -26.23
C GLU A 274 46.04 -36.41 -25.85
N ASN A 275 44.85 -37.03 -25.77
CA ASN A 275 44.64 -38.41 -25.27
C ASN A 275 45.32 -38.66 -23.91
N LYS A 276 45.39 -37.63 -23.07
CA LYS A 276 45.93 -37.69 -21.71
C LYS A 276 44.78 -37.67 -20.72
N GLU A 277 44.99 -38.25 -19.54
CA GLU A 277 44.02 -38.21 -18.44
C GLU A 277 43.94 -36.80 -17.83
N ASP A 278 45.05 -36.04 -17.90
CA ASP A 278 45.20 -34.75 -17.23
C ASP A 278 45.65 -33.64 -18.18
N THR A 279 45.26 -32.40 -17.86
CA THR A 279 45.81 -31.17 -18.46
C THR A 279 46.56 -30.33 -17.44
N SER A 280 47.62 -29.64 -17.88
CA SER A 280 48.38 -28.70 -17.06
C SER A 280 47.73 -27.31 -17.07
N PHE A 281 47.71 -26.67 -15.91
CA PHE A 281 47.28 -25.27 -15.76
C PHE A 281 48.18 -24.31 -16.55
N PHE A 282 49.51 -24.53 -16.57
CA PHE A 282 50.42 -23.71 -17.39
C PHE A 282 50.11 -23.80 -18.89
N ASP A 283 49.68 -24.96 -19.37
CA ASP A 283 49.31 -25.08 -20.77
C ASP A 283 47.99 -24.35 -21.09
N LEU A 284 47.10 -24.14 -20.11
CA LEU A 284 45.93 -23.26 -20.29
C LEU A 284 46.33 -21.79 -20.33
N ILE A 285 47.32 -21.39 -19.53
CA ILE A 285 47.87 -20.02 -19.56
C ILE A 285 48.48 -19.69 -20.94
N LYS A 286 49.13 -20.67 -21.59
CA LYS A 286 49.66 -20.49 -22.95
C LYS A 286 48.55 -20.12 -23.94
N LEU A 287 47.38 -20.75 -23.84
CA LEU A 287 46.23 -20.44 -24.70
C LEU A 287 45.75 -18.99 -24.50
N ILE A 288 45.73 -18.49 -23.26
CA ILE A 288 45.36 -17.09 -22.96
C ILE A 288 46.37 -16.12 -23.58
N ASN A 289 47.67 -16.44 -23.49
CA ASN A 289 48.71 -15.59 -24.05
C ASN A 289 48.66 -15.51 -25.58
N GLU A 290 48.10 -16.52 -26.24
CA GLU A 290 47.85 -16.56 -27.69
C GLU A 290 46.56 -15.83 -28.09
N GLU A 291 45.52 -15.87 -27.25
CA GLU A 291 44.21 -15.25 -27.53
C GLU A 291 44.22 -13.71 -27.33
N GLU A 292 44.99 -13.17 -26.36
CA GLU A 292 44.99 -11.74 -26.05
C GLU A 292 46.34 -11.03 -26.28
N GLU A 293 46.31 -9.89 -26.99
CA GLU A 293 47.49 -9.06 -27.26
C GLU A 293 47.84 -8.09 -26.12
N SER A 294 46.84 -7.65 -25.34
CA SER A 294 47.01 -6.65 -24.29
C SER A 294 47.55 -7.26 -22.99
N SER A 295 48.58 -6.65 -22.41
CA SER A 295 49.16 -7.09 -21.13
C SER A 295 48.18 -7.02 -19.96
N LEU A 296 47.24 -6.06 -19.99
CA LEU A 296 46.20 -5.91 -18.97
C LEU A 296 45.09 -6.96 -19.16
N GLY A 297 44.74 -7.25 -20.42
CA GLY A 297 43.79 -8.31 -20.77
C GLY A 297 44.25 -9.65 -20.18
N ARG A 298 45.50 -10.03 -20.48
CA ARG A 298 46.05 -11.33 -20.06
C ARG A 298 45.94 -11.57 -18.57
N LYS A 299 46.17 -10.52 -17.75
CA LYS A 299 46.02 -10.58 -16.30
C LYS A 299 44.56 -10.77 -15.89
N TYR A 300 43.64 -10.11 -16.57
CA TYR A 300 42.22 -10.22 -16.30
C TYR A 300 41.65 -11.59 -16.71
N GLU A 301 42.03 -12.11 -17.87
CA GLU A 301 41.67 -13.46 -18.29
C GLU A 301 42.29 -14.53 -17.40
N PHE A 302 43.54 -14.34 -16.96
CA PHE A 302 44.17 -15.21 -15.98
C PHE A 302 43.35 -15.32 -14.68
N ILE A 303 42.94 -14.17 -14.11
CA ILE A 303 42.11 -14.14 -12.89
C ILE A 303 40.75 -14.80 -13.14
N LYS A 304 40.12 -14.53 -14.29
CA LYS A 304 38.84 -15.14 -14.68
C LYS A 304 38.94 -16.66 -14.82
N MET A 305 39.98 -17.15 -15.50
CA MET A 305 40.22 -18.58 -15.69
C MET A 305 40.45 -19.25 -14.34
N PHE A 306 41.30 -18.67 -13.49
CA PHE A 306 41.58 -19.22 -12.16
C PHE A 306 40.30 -19.31 -11.31
N LEU A 307 39.50 -18.25 -11.26
CA LEU A 307 38.22 -18.26 -10.56
C LEU A 307 37.25 -19.30 -11.14
N ALA A 308 37.17 -19.41 -12.47
CA ALA A 308 36.31 -20.40 -13.12
C ALA A 308 36.71 -21.84 -12.78
N LEU A 309 38.01 -22.13 -12.72
CA LEU A 309 38.53 -23.44 -12.31
C LEU A 309 38.17 -23.77 -10.86
N MET A 310 38.32 -22.81 -9.95
CA MET A 310 37.89 -22.97 -8.55
C MET A 310 36.40 -23.30 -8.47
N PHE A 311 35.55 -22.58 -9.20
CA PHE A 311 34.12 -22.88 -9.24
C PHE A 311 33.79 -24.23 -9.88
N LEU A 312 34.50 -24.63 -10.93
CA LEU A 312 34.31 -25.94 -11.56
C LEU A 312 34.73 -27.08 -10.61
N SER A 313 35.78 -26.87 -9.82
CA SER A 313 36.23 -27.81 -8.79
C SER A 313 35.21 -27.93 -7.65
N THR A 314 34.70 -26.81 -7.12
CA THR A 314 33.64 -26.86 -6.08
C THR A 314 32.34 -27.55 -6.52
N ASN A 315 32.07 -27.56 -7.84
CA ASN A 315 30.92 -28.25 -8.43
C ASN A 315 31.21 -29.72 -8.81
N ASN A 316 32.37 -30.27 -8.41
CA ASN A 316 32.83 -31.62 -8.74
C ASN A 316 32.81 -31.93 -10.25
N LYS A 317 33.05 -30.92 -11.10
CA LYS A 317 33.16 -31.13 -12.55
C LYS A 317 34.59 -31.43 -12.99
N ILE A 318 35.56 -31.04 -12.17
CA ILE A 318 37.00 -31.09 -12.42
C ILE A 318 37.69 -31.38 -11.09
N GLU A 319 38.73 -32.19 -11.11
CA GLU A 319 39.62 -32.39 -9.97
C GLU A 319 40.93 -31.60 -10.20
N LEU A 320 41.40 -30.95 -9.13
CA LEU A 320 42.62 -30.14 -9.14
C LEU A 320 43.63 -30.78 -8.20
N ASN A 321 44.72 -31.30 -8.76
CA ASN A 321 45.79 -31.94 -8.01
C ASN A 321 47.06 -31.09 -8.10
N GLN A 322 47.63 -30.73 -6.95
CA GLN A 322 48.88 -29.98 -6.87
C GLN A 322 49.86 -30.73 -5.96
N ASP A 323 50.97 -31.21 -6.54
CA ASP A 323 51.91 -32.09 -5.83
C ASP A 323 52.75 -31.33 -4.77
N GLN A 324 53.02 -30.02 -4.97
CA GLN A 324 53.74 -29.17 -4.01
C GLN A 324 53.23 -27.73 -4.08
N GLU A 325 53.35 -26.98 -2.98
CA GLU A 325 52.98 -25.56 -2.94
C GLU A 325 53.65 -24.77 -4.07
N PHE A 326 52.83 -23.98 -4.79
CA PHE A 326 53.22 -23.15 -5.93
C PHE A 326 53.71 -23.90 -7.19
N LYS A 327 53.57 -25.22 -7.27
CA LYS A 327 53.81 -25.98 -8.51
C LYS A 327 52.58 -26.03 -9.42
N ASP A 328 52.78 -26.57 -10.61
CA ASP A 328 51.73 -26.72 -11.61
C ASP A 328 50.53 -27.49 -11.07
N ILE A 329 49.33 -27.05 -11.45
CA ILE A 329 48.07 -27.67 -11.06
C ILE A 329 47.67 -28.61 -12.20
N LYS A 330 47.58 -29.91 -11.90
CA LYS A 330 47.04 -30.92 -12.80
C LYS A 330 45.52 -30.92 -12.70
N ILE A 331 44.88 -30.92 -13.85
CA ILE A 331 43.45 -30.79 -14.02
C ILE A 331 42.96 -32.07 -14.68
N SER A 332 42.22 -32.89 -13.92
CA SER A 332 41.60 -34.12 -14.41
C SER A 332 40.08 -33.99 -14.43
N LEU A 333 39.44 -34.78 -15.29
CA LEU A 333 37.98 -34.93 -15.28
C LEU A 333 37.63 -36.14 -14.40
N PRO A 334 36.62 -36.03 -13.51
CA PRO A 334 36.17 -37.13 -12.68
C PRO A 334 35.48 -38.25 -13.48
#